data_AF-A0A401QF89-F1
#
_entry.id   AF-A0A401QF89-F1
#
_cell.length_a   1.000
_cell.length_b   1.000
_cell.length_c   1.000
_cell.angle_alpha   90.00
_cell.angle_beta   90.00
_cell.angle_gamma   90.00
#
_symmetry.space_group_name_H-M   'P 1'
#
loop_
_entity.id
_entity.type
_entity.pdbx_description
1 polymer ?
#
loop_
_entity_poly.entity_id
_entity_poly.type
_entity_poly.pdbx_seq_one_letter_code
_entity_poly.pdbx_strand_id
1 'polypeptide(L)'
;ESVVKSLEPKRVASSRRATVTIFGSGLSIGSRAVLHIKGISDYVTAKSSNCTIKSDTLVRCVLPETTHGKKTACLLYDSEKDCAANRTAVLVYISNILITGIQPNLSWVRALSQLPNHFDPEIQVV
;
A
#
# COMPACT_ATOMS: atom_id res chain seq x y z
N GLU A 1 -4.91 24.11 7.72
CA GLU A 1 -5.24 22.97 8.59
C GLU A 1 -4.81 21.68 7.91
N SER A 2 -4.35 20.69 8.66
CA SER A 2 -3.89 19.40 8.12
C SER A 2 -5.06 18.44 7.93
N VAL A 3 -5.26 17.92 6.72
CA VAL A 3 -6.40 17.07 6.35
C VAL A 3 -5.93 15.86 5.57
N VAL A 4 -6.33 14.67 6.02
CA VAL A 4 -6.13 13.41 5.30
C VAL A 4 -7.32 13.18 4.39
N LYS A 5 -7.06 12.97 3.10
CA LYS A 5 -8.07 12.69 2.07
C LYS A 5 -8.18 11.19 1.78
N SER A 6 -7.05 10.51 1.69
CA SER A 6 -7.02 9.08 1.38
C SER A 6 -5.72 8.41 1.84
N LEU A 7 -5.74 7.08 1.82
CA LEU A 7 -4.60 6.23 2.13
C LEU A 7 -4.57 5.09 1.11
N GLU A 8 -3.40 4.87 0.50
CA GLU A 8 -3.19 3.79 -0.47
C GLU A 8 -1.92 2.97 -0.13
N PRO A 9 -1.99 1.63 -0.19
CA PRO A 9 -3.17 0.83 -0.47
C PRO A 9 -4.14 0.79 0.73
N LYS A 10 -5.45 0.73 0.46
CA LYS A 10 -6.49 0.58 1.50
C LYS A 10 -6.51 -0.80 2.18
N ARG A 11 -5.87 -1.81 1.57
CA ARG A 11 -5.82 -3.19 2.07
C ARG A 11 -4.39 -3.68 2.12
N VAL A 12 -3.98 -4.27 3.25
CA VAL A 12 -2.60 -4.68 3.53
C VAL A 12 -2.57 -6.03 4.25
N ALA A 13 -1.54 -6.83 4.02
CA ALA A 13 -1.38 -8.11 4.72
C ALA A 13 -1.03 -7.91 6.21
N SER A 14 -1.61 -8.74 7.08
CA SER A 14 -1.43 -8.69 8.55
C SER A 14 -0.03 -9.05 9.06
N SER A 15 0.65 -10.00 8.42
CA SER A 15 1.93 -10.54 8.91
C SER A 15 3.17 -9.94 8.26
N ARG A 16 3.01 -8.91 7.41
CA ARG A 16 4.15 -8.28 6.74
C ARG A 16 4.11 -6.78 6.92
N ARG A 17 5.29 -6.19 7.05
CA ARG A 17 5.46 -4.73 6.99
C ARG A 17 5.07 -4.23 5.60
N ALA A 18 3.88 -3.67 5.50
CA ALA A 18 3.41 -2.98 4.31
C ALA A 18 3.78 -1.50 4.39
N THR A 19 3.89 -0.84 3.23
CA THR A 19 3.99 0.61 3.17
C THR A 19 2.64 1.18 2.75
N VAL A 20 2.22 2.26 3.40
CA VAL A 20 1.09 3.08 2.96
C VAL A 20 1.55 4.48 2.62
N THR A 21 0.85 5.07 1.66
CA THR A 21 0.97 6.47 1.28
C THR A 21 -0.32 7.16 1.65
N ILE A 22 -0.21 8.23 2.42
CA ILE A 22 -1.29 9.06 2.91
C ILE A 22 -1.30 10.33 2.06
N PHE A 23 -2.43 10.62 1.44
CA PHE A 23 -2.64 11.80 0.61
C PHE A 23 -3.55 12.80 1.33
N GLY A 24 -3.26 14.08 1.17
CA GLY A 24 -3.97 15.13 1.87
C GLY A 24 -3.54 16.53 1.49
N SER A 25 -3.71 17.45 2.42
CA SER A 25 -3.28 18.85 2.34
C SER A 25 -2.84 19.32 3.73
N GLY A 26 -1.84 20.21 3.81
CA GLY A 26 -1.33 20.64 5.11
C GLY A 26 -0.59 19.53 5.85
N LEU A 27 0.03 18.56 5.17
CA LEU A 27 0.66 17.39 5.80
C LEU A 27 2.11 17.63 6.27
N SER A 28 2.70 18.80 5.98
CA SER A 28 4.05 19.15 6.43
C SER A 28 4.08 20.10 7.62
N ILE A 29 3.13 19.94 8.55
CA ILE A 29 2.98 20.84 9.71
C ILE A 29 3.90 20.53 10.90
N GLY A 30 4.44 19.31 10.99
CA GLY A 30 5.30 18.87 12.09
C GLY A 30 6.65 18.36 11.62
N SER A 31 7.59 18.18 12.56
CA SER A 31 8.93 17.63 12.26
C SER A 31 8.92 16.11 12.19
N ARG A 32 8.01 15.48 12.91
CA ARG A 32 7.85 14.01 12.96
C ARG A 32 6.39 13.64 12.73
N ALA A 33 6.17 12.59 11.95
CA ALA A 33 4.85 11.99 11.77
C ALA A 33 4.81 10.59 12.37
N VAL A 34 3.62 10.19 12.81
CA VAL A 34 3.34 8.88 13.41
C VAL A 34 1.96 8.44 12.97
N LEU A 35 1.79 7.15 12.68
CA LEU A 35 0.47 6.57 12.38
C LEU A 35 0.00 5.70 13.54
N HIS A 36 -1.05 6.13 14.23
CA HIS A 36 -1.76 5.31 15.20
C HIS A 36 -2.85 4.50 14.51
N ILE A 37 -2.91 3.21 14.79
CA ILE A 37 -3.84 2.26 14.18
C ILE A 37 -4.67 1.68 15.31
N LYS A 38 -5.99 1.84 15.23
CA LYS A 38 -6.94 1.33 16.22
C LYS A 38 -7.93 0.41 15.54
N GLY A 39 -8.20 -0.74 16.16
CA GLY A 39 -9.29 -1.61 15.76
C GLY A 39 -10.64 -0.91 15.84
N ILE A 40 -11.48 -1.12 14.82
CA ILE A 40 -12.86 -0.59 14.85
C ILE A 40 -13.77 -1.52 15.66
N SER A 41 -13.56 -2.83 15.53
CA SER A 41 -14.35 -3.87 16.21
C SER A 41 -13.54 -4.69 17.21
N ASP A 42 -12.24 -4.42 17.33
CA ASP A 42 -11.34 -5.07 18.27
C ASP A 42 -10.52 -4.03 19.05
N TYR A 43 -10.18 -4.33 20.32
CA TYR A 43 -9.41 -3.42 21.17
C TYR A 43 -7.91 -3.35 20.82
N VAL A 44 -7.54 -3.84 19.64
CA VAL A 44 -6.15 -3.90 19.20
C VAL A 44 -5.70 -2.50 18.79
N THR A 45 -4.59 -2.07 19.40
CA THR A 45 -3.91 -0.83 19.04
C THR A 45 -2.51 -1.13 18.57
N ALA A 46 -2.11 -0.46 17.50
CA ALA A 46 -0.80 -0.58 16.89
C ALA A 46 -0.29 0.81 16.50
N LYS A 47 1.03 0.95 16.41
CA LYS A 47 1.66 2.24 16.11
C LYS A 47 2.76 2.04 15.07
N SER A 48 2.75 2.88 14.05
CA SER A 48 3.91 3.11 13.20
C SER A 48 4.60 4.40 13.62
N SER A 49 5.82 4.29 14.12
CA SER A 49 6.74 5.42 14.27
C SER A 49 7.57 5.67 13.00
N ASN A 50 7.42 4.82 11.98
CA ASN A 50 8.21 4.91 10.75
C ASN A 50 7.37 5.59 9.66
N CYS A 51 7.17 6.89 9.83
CA CYS A 51 6.53 7.75 8.84
C CYS A 51 7.50 8.84 8.37
N THR A 52 7.53 9.07 7.06
CA THR A 52 8.31 10.12 6.42
C THR A 52 7.36 11.10 5.75
N ILE A 53 7.42 12.36 6.17
CA ILE A 53 6.75 13.46 5.48
C ILE A 53 7.52 13.72 4.18
N LYS A 54 6.85 13.61 3.04
CA LYS A 54 7.48 13.81 1.72
C LYS A 54 7.18 15.18 1.14
N SER A 55 5.97 15.69 1.39
CA SER A 55 5.52 17.02 0.98
C SER A 55 4.32 17.43 1.82
N ASP A 56 3.79 18.63 1.57
CA ASP A 56 2.55 19.10 2.18
C ASP A 56 1.31 18.27 1.78
N THR A 57 1.43 17.40 0.79
CA THR A 57 0.31 16.59 0.27
C THR A 57 0.52 15.08 0.46
N LEU A 58 1.69 14.66 0.94
CA LEU A 58 2.08 13.25 0.95
C LEU A 58 2.91 12.88 2.18
N VAL A 59 2.46 11.85 2.90
CA VAL A 59 3.20 11.18 3.98
C VAL A 59 3.27 9.69 3.68
N ARG A 60 4.43 9.08 3.86
CA ARG A 60 4.62 7.64 3.66
C ARG A 60 4.93 6.96 4.98
N CYS A 61 4.19 5.91 5.34
CA CYS A 61 4.36 5.18 6.59
C CYS A 61 4.59 3.70 6.34
N VAL A 62 5.47 3.07 7.13
CA VAL A 62 5.60 1.61 7.19
C VAL A 62 4.70 1.09 8.29
N LEU A 63 3.71 0.27 7.93
CA LEU A 63 2.76 -0.28 8.88
C LEU A 63 3.37 -1.39 9.74
N PRO A 64 2.97 -1.47 11.03
CA PRO A 64 3.28 -2.62 11.87
C PRO A 64 2.42 -3.83 11.47
N GLU A 65 2.86 -4.99 11.92
CA GLU A 65 2.06 -6.21 11.90
C GLU A 65 0.97 -6.14 12.99
N THR A 66 -0.21 -6.67 12.68
CA THR A 66 -1.36 -6.66 13.61
C THR A 66 -2.42 -7.66 13.16
N THR A 67 -3.43 -7.90 14.00
CA THR A 67 -4.60 -8.70 13.67
C THR A 67 -5.33 -8.20 12.42
N HIS A 68 -5.93 -9.13 11.68
CA HIS A 68 -6.77 -8.83 10.53
C HIS A 68 -8.04 -8.08 10.95
N GLY A 69 -8.62 -7.31 10.04
CA GLY A 69 -9.85 -6.55 10.26
C GLY A 69 -9.76 -5.09 9.82
N LYS A 70 -10.88 -4.37 9.97
CA LYS A 70 -10.95 -2.93 9.68
C LYS A 70 -10.34 -2.15 10.83
N LYS A 71 -9.46 -1.22 10.50
CA LYS A 71 -8.75 -0.35 11.43
C LYS A 71 -8.97 1.11 11.06
N THR A 72 -9.02 1.97 12.05
CA THR A 72 -8.91 3.42 11.89
C THR A 72 -7.43 3.79 12.01
N ALA A 73 -6.87 4.33 10.94
CA ALA A 73 -5.54 4.91 10.91
C ALA A 73 -5.64 6.42 11.20
N CYS A 74 -4.80 6.91 12.10
CA CYS A 74 -4.77 8.28 12.56
C CYS A 74 -3.37 8.86 12.41
N LEU A 75 -3.24 9.96 11.68
CA LEU A 75 -1.97 10.66 11.49
C LEU A 75 -1.76 11.71 12.59
N LEU A 76 -0.72 11.49 13.41
CA LEU A 76 -0.29 12.38 14.49
C LEU A 76 1.07 12.99 14.16
N TYR A 77 1.29 14.22 14.61
CA TYR A 77 2.56 14.92 14.50
C TYR A 77 3.20 15.14 15.87
N ASP A 78 4.53 15.08 15.88
CA ASP A 78 5.38 15.40 17.03
C ASP A 78 4.94 14.70 18.34
N SER A 79 4.36 15.44 19.29
CA SER A 79 3.91 14.95 20.59
C SER A 79 2.39 14.95 20.78
N GLU A 80 1.62 15.05 19.69
CA GLU A 80 0.16 14.96 19.75
C GLU A 80 -0.28 13.60 20.35
N LYS A 81 -1.24 13.67 21.28
CA LYS A 81 -1.82 12.48 21.93
C LYS A 81 -3.14 12.07 21.30
N ASP A 82 -3.93 13.06 20.88
CA ASP A 82 -5.28 12.87 20.41
C ASP A 82 -5.38 12.98 18.89
N CYS A 83 -6.23 12.14 18.32
CA CYS A 83 -6.45 12.12 16.89
C CYS A 83 -7.45 13.19 16.47
N ALA A 84 -7.05 14.10 15.58
CA ALA A 84 -8.01 14.98 14.93
C ALA A 84 -8.86 14.18 13.91
N ALA A 85 -10.17 14.40 13.91
CA ALA A 85 -11.11 13.66 13.05
C ALA A 85 -10.77 13.77 11.56
N ASN A 86 -10.35 14.95 11.11
CA ASN A 86 -9.94 15.22 9.73
C ASN A 86 -8.59 14.60 9.32
N ARG A 87 -7.90 13.90 10.23
CA ARG A 87 -6.65 13.17 9.98
C ARG A 87 -6.79 11.66 10.16
N THR A 88 -8.02 11.17 10.03
CA THR A 88 -8.33 9.74 10.10
C THR A 88 -8.64 9.16 8.73
N ALA A 89 -8.31 7.89 8.53
CA ALA A 89 -8.69 7.11 7.37
C ALA A 89 -8.94 5.64 7.76
N VAL A 90 -9.73 4.93 6.96
CA VAL A 90 -9.97 3.49 7.17
C VAL A 90 -8.94 2.68 6.39
N LEU A 91 -8.35 1.70 7.07
CA LEU A 91 -7.42 0.72 6.54
C LEU A 91 -7.93 -0.69 6.85
N VAL A 92 -7.72 -1.65 5.96
CA VAL A 92 -8.12 -3.05 6.19
C VAL A 92 -6.90 -3.96 6.19
N TYR A 93 -6.65 -4.60 7.33
CA TYR A 93 -5.70 -5.69 7.40
C TYR A 93 -6.37 -6.98 6.95
N ILE A 94 -5.79 -7.62 5.94
CA ILE A 94 -6.25 -8.90 5.40
C ILE A 94 -5.29 -10.00 5.81
N SER A 95 -5.77 -11.24 5.80
CA SER A 95 -4.93 -12.42 5.92
C SER A 95 -3.85 -12.43 4.83
N ASN A 96 -2.78 -13.18 5.10
CA ASN A 96 -1.71 -13.35 4.13
C ASN A 96 -2.23 -13.91 2.81
N ILE A 97 -1.67 -13.40 1.72
CA ILE A 97 -1.97 -13.88 0.38
C ILE A 97 -1.30 -15.24 0.22
N LEU A 98 -2.12 -16.26 -0.05
CA LEU A 98 -1.69 -17.58 -0.45
C LEU A 98 -1.87 -17.72 -1.96
N ILE A 99 -0.78 -18.04 -2.68
CA ILE A 99 -0.86 -18.40 -4.10
C ILE A 99 -1.29 -19.86 -4.16
N THR A 100 -2.48 -20.12 -4.66
CA THR A 100 -3.05 -21.48 -4.77
C THR A 100 -2.70 -22.17 -6.09
N GLY A 101 -2.26 -21.40 -7.09
CA GLY A 101 -1.87 -21.90 -8.40
C GLY A 101 -1.37 -20.77 -9.30
N ILE A 102 -0.68 -21.14 -10.37
CA ILE A 102 -0.18 -20.22 -11.40
C ILE A 102 -0.68 -20.73 -12.75
N GLN A 103 -1.32 -19.86 -13.54
CA GLN A 103 -1.82 -20.20 -14.88
C GLN A 103 -1.44 -19.10 -15.89
N PRO A 104 -0.79 -19.45 -17.01
CA PRO A 104 -0.30 -20.79 -17.37
C PRO A 104 0.87 -21.22 -16.47
N ASN A 105 0.98 -22.53 -16.22
CA ASN A 105 2.11 -23.13 -15.50
C ASN A 105 3.35 -23.38 -16.40
N LEU A 106 3.33 -22.84 -17.61
CA LEU A 106 4.37 -22.96 -18.63
C LEU A 106 4.60 -21.61 -19.30
N SER A 107 5.84 -21.34 -19.73
CA SER A 107 6.21 -20.13 -20.45
C SER A 107 7.17 -20.45 -21.59
N TRP A 108 7.14 -19.66 -22.67
CA TRP A 108 8.07 -19.81 -23.78
C TRP A 108 9.46 -19.33 -23.39
N VAL A 109 10.49 -20.09 -23.75
CA VAL A 109 11.89 -19.80 -23.38
C VAL A 109 12.44 -18.55 -24.08
N ARG A 110 11.79 -18.04 -25.15
CA ARG A 110 12.24 -16.84 -25.89
C ARG A 110 11.09 -16.05 -26.51
N ALA A 111 11.01 -14.77 -26.16
CA ALA A 111 10.58 -13.74 -27.10
C ALA A 111 11.85 -13.21 -27.78
N LEU A 112 12.34 -13.90 -28.81
CA LEU A 112 13.41 -13.36 -29.65
C LEU A 112 13.07 -13.54 -31.12
N SER A 113 13.17 -12.41 -31.80
CA SER A 113 13.22 -12.15 -33.25
C SER A 113 11.95 -12.38 -34.08
N GLN A 114 11.05 -11.38 -34.13
CA GLN A 114 10.37 -10.96 -35.36
C GLN A 114 10.10 -9.44 -35.38
N LEU A 115 11.17 -8.65 -35.50
CA LEU A 115 11.13 -7.56 -36.50
C LEU A 115 11.27 -8.25 -37.87
N PRO A 116 10.50 -7.85 -38.90
CA PRO A 116 10.36 -8.63 -40.11
C PRO A 116 11.62 -8.51 -40.95
N ASN A 117 12.32 -9.62 -41.16
CA ASN A 117 13.21 -9.75 -42.31
C ASN A 117 12.77 -11.02 -43.06
N HIS A 118 12.11 -10.76 -44.19
CA HIS A 118 11.94 -11.63 -45.35
C HIS A 118 11.78 -13.14 -45.11
N PHE A 119 10.55 -13.62 -45.28
CA PHE A 119 10.31 -14.98 -45.74
C PHE A 119 9.31 -14.94 -46.90
N ASP A 120 9.85 -15.03 -48.12
CA ASP A 120 9.28 -15.87 -49.17
C ASP A 120 10.24 -17.06 -49.29
N PRO A 121 9.74 -18.30 -49.23
CA PRO A 121 9.41 -18.92 -50.51
C PRO A 121 8.15 -19.80 -50.50
N GLU A 122 7.55 -19.81 -51.69
CA GLU A 122 6.55 -20.69 -52.30
C GLU A 122 6.27 -22.04 -51.62
N ILE A 123 4.97 -22.27 -51.40
CA ILE A 123 4.38 -23.60 -51.18
C ILE A 123 4.14 -24.23 -52.55
N GLN A 124 4.90 -25.28 -52.92
CA GLN A 124 4.46 -26.22 -53.95
C GLN A 124 3.73 -27.39 -53.28
N VAL A 125 2.46 -27.54 -53.65
CA VAL A 125 1.62 -28.70 -53.33
C VAL A 125 1.86 -29.77 -54.40
N VAL A 126 2.20 -30.99 -53.97
CA VAL A 126 1.96 -32.24 -54.71
C VAL A 126 1.39 -33.25 -53.73
#